data_AF-A0A971NDD0-F1
#
_entry.id   AF-A0A971NDD0-F1
#
_cell.length_a   1.000
_cell.length_b   1.000
_cell.length_c   1.000
_cell.angle_alpha   90.00
_cell.angle_beta   90.00
_cell.angle_gamma   90.00
#
_symmetry.space_group_name_H-M   'P 1'
#
loop_
_entity.id
_entity.type
_entity.pdbx_description
1 polymer ?
#
loop_
_entity_poly.entity_id
_entity_poly.type
_entity_poly.pdbx_seq_one_letter_code
_entity_poly.pdbx_strand_id
1 'polypeptide(L)'
;EVLREAGVRLPRIIGPAVSIVGALVLGEAAIRAGLVSPAMVMVVALTAVASFATPAYSLGITARLLRFPLIILAASLGLFGVMVGLYLMYVKLTAQRSFGVPYLTPVAPVVIEGWKDSVIRAPLWMLNRRPSLVANRDNLLKQKPGNKPQPPDVNKRQQ
;
A
#
# COMPACT_ATOMS: atom_id res chain seq x y z
N GLU A 1 8.88 15.19 -9.35
CA GLU A 1 7.85 16.20 -9.68
C GLU A 1 8.27 17.13 -10.80
N VAL A 2 9.43 17.79 -10.70
CA VAL A 2 9.95 18.70 -11.74
C VAL A 2 9.95 18.09 -13.15
N LEU A 3 10.48 16.88 -13.32
CA LEU A 3 10.48 16.19 -14.64
C LEU A 3 9.06 15.87 -15.14
N ARG A 4 8.10 15.66 -14.22
CA ARG A 4 6.71 15.34 -14.57
C ARG A 4 5.91 16.60 -14.91
N GLU A 5 6.13 17.71 -14.22
CA GLU A 5 5.55 19.01 -14.58
C GLU A 5 6.16 19.59 -15.86
N ALA A 6 7.47 19.44 -16.05
CA ALA A 6 8.14 19.80 -17.30
C ALA A 6 7.63 18.93 -18.47
N GLY A 7 7.43 17.63 -18.25
CA GLY A 7 6.89 16.73 -19.27
C GLY A 7 5.46 17.05 -19.70
N VAL A 8 4.60 17.55 -18.81
CA VAL A 8 3.23 17.98 -19.15
C VAL A 8 3.22 19.26 -19.99
N ARG A 9 4.26 20.11 -19.86
CA ARG A 9 4.40 21.35 -20.63
C ARG A 9 5.06 21.17 -22.00
N LEU A 10 5.67 20.01 -22.26
CA LEU A 10 6.31 19.69 -23.54
C LEU A 10 5.32 19.01 -24.51
N PRO A 11 5.50 19.17 -25.84
CA PRO A 11 4.71 18.45 -26.84
C PRO A 11 4.80 16.92 -26.62
N ARG A 12 3.68 16.21 -26.83
CA ARG A 12 3.54 14.76 -26.53
C ARG A 12 4.63 13.86 -27.15
N ILE A 13 5.27 14.30 -28.24
CA ILE A 13 6.30 13.55 -28.96
C ILE A 13 7.69 13.69 -28.27
N ILE A 14 7.97 14.83 -27.63
CA ILE A 14 9.29 15.15 -27.07
C ILE A 14 9.36 14.78 -25.57
N GLY A 15 8.23 14.83 -24.86
CA GLY A 15 8.14 14.52 -23.43
C GLY A 15 8.76 13.16 -23.03
N PRO A 16 8.43 12.05 -23.70
CA PRO A 16 9.01 10.75 -23.39
C PRO A 16 10.52 10.68 -23.61
N ALA A 17 11.03 11.24 -24.70
CA ALA A 17 12.46 11.24 -25.03
C ALA A 17 13.28 12.01 -23.97
N VAL A 18 12.82 13.20 -23.57
CA VAL A 18 13.47 14.00 -22.53
C VAL A 18 13.41 13.30 -21.16
N SER A 19 12.31 12.63 -20.84
CA SER A 19 12.18 11.86 -19.59
C SER A 19 13.16 10.69 -19.53
N ILE A 20 13.36 9.96 -20.64
CA ILE A 20 14.29 8.81 -20.70
C ILE A 20 15.74 9.31 -20.61
N VAL A 21 16.12 10.28 -21.44
CA VAL A 21 17.48 10.83 -21.45
C VAL A 21 17.82 11.48 -20.12
N GLY A 22 16.90 12.25 -19.54
CA GLY A 22 17.09 12.88 -18.24
C GLY A 22 17.29 11.87 -17.12
N ALA A 23 16.48 10.80 -17.06
CA ALA A 23 16.63 9.77 -16.04
C ALA A 23 17.94 8.98 -16.17
N LEU A 24 18.35 8.63 -17.39
CA LEU A 24 19.59 7.90 -17.66
C LEU A 24 20.83 8.74 -17.30
N VAL A 25 20.93 9.95 -17.86
CA VAL A 25 22.11 10.81 -17.72
C VAL A 25 22.27 11.29 -16.27
N LEU A 26 21.19 11.71 -15.60
CA LEU A 26 21.25 12.10 -14.19
C LEU A 26 21.59 10.92 -13.27
N GLY A 27 21.04 9.73 -13.57
CA GLY A 27 21.35 8.51 -12.83
C GLY A 27 22.83 8.13 -12.95
N GLU A 28 23.36 8.13 -14.17
CA GLU A 28 24.76 7.83 -14.43
C GLU A 28 25.70 8.87 -13.81
N ALA A 29 25.39 10.17 -13.96
CA ALA A 29 26.16 11.25 -13.36
C ALA A 29 26.19 11.13 -11.82
N ALA A 30 25.06 10.79 -11.18
CA ALA A 30 25.00 10.61 -9.74
C ALA A 30 25.86 9.44 -9.24
N ILE A 31 25.92 8.35 -10.00
CA ILE A 31 26.79 7.19 -9.70
C ILE A 31 28.27 7.57 -9.89
N ARG A 32 28.61 8.19 -11.03
CA ARG A 32 30.00 8.60 -11.34
C ARG A 32 30.53 9.65 -10.36
N ALA A 33 29.66 10.54 -9.87
CA ALA A 33 29.98 11.54 -8.86
C ALA A 33 30.10 10.94 -7.43
N GLY A 34 29.81 9.65 -7.24
CA GLY A 34 29.88 8.98 -5.94
C GLY A 34 28.78 9.41 -4.96
N LEU A 35 27.72 10.09 -5.42
CA LEU A 35 26.62 10.54 -4.56
C LEU A 35 25.75 9.37 -4.09
N VAL A 36 25.61 8.33 -4.92
CA VAL A 36 24.80 7.15 -4.65
C VAL A 36 25.48 5.89 -5.20
N SER A 37 25.29 4.75 -4.54
CA SER A 37 25.81 3.47 -5.02
C SER A 37 24.92 2.87 -6.13
N PRO A 38 25.47 2.11 -7.09
CA PRO A 38 24.68 1.43 -8.12
C PRO A 38 23.58 0.54 -7.53
N ALA A 39 23.88 -0.17 -6.44
CA ALA A 39 22.92 -1.02 -5.75
C ALA A 39 21.73 -0.23 -5.18
N MET A 40 21.98 0.95 -4.61
CA MET A 40 20.92 1.82 -4.10
C MET A 40 20.00 2.31 -5.23
N VAL A 41 20.58 2.70 -6.37
CA VAL A 41 19.80 3.13 -7.56
C VAL A 41 18.90 2.01 -8.06
N MET A 42 19.40 0.77 -8.11
CA MET A 42 18.60 -0.40 -8.50
C MET A 42 17.39 -0.63 -7.58
N VAL A 43 17.58 -0.58 -6.26
CA VAL A 43 16.49 -0.76 -5.29
C VAL A 43 15.44 0.34 -5.42
N VAL A 44 15.86 1.59 -5.62
CA VAL A 44 14.94 2.73 -5.80
C VAL A 44 14.16 2.60 -7.11
N ALA A 45 14.81 2.19 -8.21
CA ALA A 45 14.16 1.99 -9.51
C ALA A 45 13.10 0.87 -9.46
N LEU A 46 13.42 -0.27 -8.85
CA LEU A 46 12.46 -1.36 -8.62
C LEU A 46 11.27 -0.89 -7.78
N THR A 47 11.53 -0.15 -6.71
CA THR A 47 10.47 0.41 -5.86
C THR A 47 9.59 1.40 -6.63
N ALA A 48 10.17 2.20 -7.53
CA ALA A 48 9.42 3.15 -8.34
C ALA A 48 8.49 2.45 -9.34
N VAL A 49 8.97 1.38 -10.00
CA VAL A 49 8.15 0.57 -10.91
C VAL A 49 7.04 -0.16 -10.14
N ALA A 50 7.37 -0.76 -8.99
CA ALA A 50 6.41 -1.43 -8.13
C ALA A 50 5.29 -0.48 -7.63
N SER A 51 5.59 0.81 -7.49
CA SER A 51 4.59 1.81 -7.10
C SER A 51 3.45 1.93 -8.10
N PHE A 52 3.63 1.54 -9.38
CA PHE A 52 2.54 1.53 -10.36
C PHE A 52 1.53 0.39 -10.16
N ALA A 53 1.87 -0.63 -9.36
CA ALA A 53 0.92 -1.68 -8.98
C ALA A 53 -0.14 -1.22 -7.97
N THR A 54 0.07 -0.07 -7.31
CA THR A 54 -0.89 0.48 -6.35
C THR A 54 -2.00 1.25 -7.09
N PRO A 55 -3.27 0.82 -7.05
CA PRO A 55 -4.35 1.46 -7.82
C PRO A 55 -4.80 2.82 -7.24
N ALA A 56 -4.40 3.13 -6.00
CA ALA A 56 -4.81 4.35 -5.30
C ALA A 56 -3.75 5.47 -5.43
N TYR A 57 -4.02 6.45 -6.30
CA TYR A 57 -3.11 7.58 -6.53
C TYR A 57 -2.87 8.44 -5.27
N SER A 58 -3.89 8.61 -4.43
CA SER A 58 -3.80 9.33 -3.16
C SER A 58 -2.78 8.69 -2.21
N LEU A 59 -2.75 7.36 -2.11
CA LEU A 59 -1.76 6.65 -1.30
C LEU A 59 -0.33 6.88 -1.80
N GLY A 60 -0.14 6.94 -3.13
CA GLY A 60 1.16 7.23 -3.73
C GLY A 60 1.70 8.62 -3.39
N ILE A 61 0.84 9.64 -3.42
CA ILE A 61 1.22 11.02 -3.02
C ILE A 61 1.54 11.06 -1.52
N THR A 62 0.69 10.46 -0.67
CA THR A 62 0.91 10.44 0.78
C THR A 62 2.22 9.74 1.14
N ALA A 63 2.53 8.60 0.52
CA ALA A 63 3.79 7.89 0.74
C ALA A 63 5.01 8.72 0.30
N ARG A 64 4.89 9.49 -0.79
CA ARG A 64 5.96 10.41 -1.25
C ARG A 64 6.19 11.54 -0.24
N LEU A 65 5.12 12.13 0.29
CA LEU A 65 5.22 13.18 1.32
C LEU A 65 5.84 12.67 2.61
N LEU A 66 5.46 11.46 3.06
CA LEU A 66 6.04 10.82 4.25
C LEU A 66 7.54 10.50 4.12
N ARG A 67 8.04 10.31 2.89
CA ARG A 67 9.48 10.05 2.67
C ARG A 67 10.36 11.25 3.00
N PHE A 68 9.95 12.48 2.75
CA PHE A 68 10.82 13.66 2.98
C PHE A 68 11.19 13.83 4.46
N PRO A 69 10.24 13.79 5.43
CA PRO A 69 10.58 13.83 6.85
C PRO A 69 11.47 12.66 7.28
N LEU A 70 11.20 11.45 6.79
CA LEU A 70 12.01 10.27 7.11
C LEU A 70 13.45 10.41 6.60
N ILE A 71 13.65 10.96 5.41
CA ILE A 71 14.98 11.23 4.85
C ILE A 71 15.72 12.30 5.67
N ILE A 72 15.03 13.36 6.10
CA ILE A 72 15.63 14.40 6.94
C ILE A 72 16.06 13.83 8.29
N LEU A 73 15.21 13.02 8.93
CA LEU A 73 15.55 12.33 10.17
C LEU A 73 16.68 11.32 9.99
N ALA A 74 16.70 10.60 8.87
CA ALA A 74 17.78 9.68 8.53
C ALA A 74 19.11 10.41 8.29
N ALA A 75 19.07 11.59 7.66
CA ALA A 75 20.27 12.39 7.38
C ALA A 75 20.85 13.02 8.65
N SER A 76 20.02 13.41 9.62
CA SER A 76 20.49 14.05 10.86
C SER A 76 20.90 13.05 11.95
N LEU A 77 20.13 11.97 12.14
CA LEU A 77 20.31 11.03 13.25
C LEU A 77 20.63 9.59 12.78
N GLY A 78 20.82 9.38 11.48
CA GLY A 78 21.12 8.05 10.91
C GLY A 78 19.98 7.06 11.10
N LEU A 79 20.33 5.80 11.37
CA LEU A 79 19.37 4.72 11.60
C LEU A 79 18.42 5.01 12.78
N PHE A 80 18.90 5.70 13.82
CA PHE A 80 18.09 6.06 14.97
C PHE A 80 16.93 7.00 14.58
N GLY A 81 17.20 7.99 13.73
CA GLY A 81 16.16 8.88 13.20
C GLY A 81 15.10 8.15 12.39
N VAL A 82 15.50 7.15 11.61
CA VAL A 82 14.57 6.28 10.88
C VAL A 82 13.67 5.50 11.84
N MET A 83 14.23 4.92 12.90
CA MET A 83 13.44 4.14 13.88
C MET A 83 12.43 5.02 14.61
N VAL A 84 12.83 6.22 15.04
CA VAL A 84 11.93 7.19 15.69
C VAL A 84 10.84 7.65 14.72
N GLY A 85 11.21 7.97 13.47
CA GLY A 85 10.25 8.38 12.44
C GLY A 85 9.22 7.28 12.12
N LEU A 86 9.67 6.03 12.03
CA LEU A 86 8.79 4.87 11.84
C LEU A 86 7.86 4.66 13.04
N TYR A 87 8.38 4.82 14.26
CA TYR A 87 7.56 4.70 15.48
C TYR A 87 6.48 5.78 15.54
N LEU A 88 6.83 7.04 15.26
CA LEU A 88 5.86 8.14 15.18
C LEU A 88 4.80 7.90 14.11
N MET A 89 5.21 7.38 12.94
CA MET A 89 4.27 7.00 11.89
C MET A 89 3.30 5.91 12.37
N TYR A 90 3.81 4.88 13.07
CA TYR A 90 3.00 3.80 13.61
C TYR A 90 1.95 4.31 14.61
N VAL A 91 2.36 5.16 15.57
CA VAL A 91 1.44 5.76 16.55
C VAL A 91 0.37 6.61 15.87
N LYS A 92 0.72 7.35 14.81
CA LYS A 92 -0.27 8.16 14.10
C LYS A 92 -1.31 7.29 13.37
N LEU A 93 -0.87 6.17 12.80
CA LEU A 93 -1.75 5.22 12.10
C LEU A 93 -2.73 4.52 13.06
N THR A 94 -2.31 4.20 14.29
CA THR A 94 -3.24 3.60 15.29
C THR A 94 -4.28 4.61 15.78
N ALA A 95 -3.92 5.90 15.83
CA ALA A 95 -4.84 6.97 16.21
C ALA A 95 -5.87 7.30 15.12
N GLN A 96 -5.58 7.02 13.85
CA GLN A 96 -6.52 7.25 12.75
C GLN A 96 -7.67 6.23 12.78
N ARG A 97 -8.90 6.75 12.76
CA ARG A 97 -10.14 5.97 12.68
C ARG A 97 -10.74 6.13 11.29
N SER A 98 -11.03 5.02 10.62
CA SER A 98 -11.86 4.97 9.40
C SER A 98 -13.25 4.48 9.79
N PHE A 99 -14.26 5.35 9.67
CA PHE A 99 -15.66 5.02 9.96
C PHE A 99 -15.86 4.35 11.34
N GLY A 100 -15.19 4.86 12.38
CA GLY A 100 -15.25 4.35 13.75
C GLY A 100 -14.27 3.21 14.08
N VAL A 101 -13.68 2.57 13.07
CA VAL A 101 -12.76 1.43 13.23
C VAL A 101 -11.29 1.90 13.11
N PRO A 102 -10.35 1.44 13.96
CA PRO A 102 -8.92 1.75 13.81
C PRO A 102 -8.39 1.34 12.45
N TYR A 103 -7.59 2.22 11.82
CA TYR A 103 -7.02 1.98 10.49
C TYR A 103 -6.15 0.72 10.43
N LEU A 104 -5.48 0.37 11.54
CA LEU A 104 -4.63 -0.81 11.66
C LEU A 104 -5.36 -2.08 12.12
N THR A 105 -6.69 -2.13 12.09
CA THR A 105 -7.42 -3.38 12.34
C THR A 105 -7.08 -4.40 11.26
N PRO A 106 -6.66 -5.65 11.57
CA PRO A 106 -6.76 -6.39 12.84
C PRO A 106 -5.43 -6.53 13.61
N VAL A 107 -4.42 -5.71 13.30
CA VAL A 107 -3.11 -5.68 13.97
C VAL A 107 -3.20 -4.86 15.27
N ALA A 108 -3.92 -3.75 15.23
CA ALA A 108 -4.21 -2.90 16.38
C ALA A 108 -5.64 -2.36 16.26
N PRO A 109 -6.63 -2.93 16.98
CA PRO A 109 -6.57 -3.98 18.00
C PRO A 109 -6.40 -5.39 17.42
N VAL A 110 -5.74 -6.27 18.17
CA VAL A 110 -5.50 -7.66 17.76
C VAL A 110 -6.81 -8.42 17.72
N VAL A 111 -7.32 -8.71 16.51
CA VAL A 111 -8.52 -9.53 16.30
C VAL A 111 -8.14 -10.76 15.49
N ILE A 112 -7.88 -11.87 16.17
CA ILE A 112 -7.36 -13.12 15.57
C ILE A 112 -8.26 -13.64 14.42
N GLU A 113 -9.58 -13.42 14.51
CA GLU A 113 -10.51 -13.82 13.44
C GLU A 113 -10.35 -13.02 12.14
N GLY A 114 -9.87 -11.78 12.21
CA GLY A 114 -9.68 -10.90 11.05
C GLY A 114 -8.40 -11.19 10.25
N TRP A 115 -7.45 -11.94 10.81
CA TRP A 115 -6.19 -12.24 10.14
C TRP A 115 -6.39 -13.13 8.90
N LYS A 116 -7.45 -13.95 8.91
CA LYS A 116 -7.89 -14.80 7.78
C LYS A 116 -8.57 -14.02 6.64
N ASP A 117 -8.81 -12.73 6.80
CA ASP A 117 -9.35 -11.85 5.75
C ASP A 117 -8.30 -10.81 5.32
N SER A 118 -7.45 -10.37 6.25
CA SER A 118 -6.43 -9.35 6.00
C SER A 118 -5.12 -9.86 5.40
N VAL A 119 -4.65 -11.07 5.76
CA VAL A 119 -3.35 -11.59 5.29
C VAL A 119 -3.53 -12.62 4.17
N ILE A 120 -4.52 -13.50 4.31
CA ILE A 120 -4.85 -14.53 3.33
C ILE A 120 -6.27 -14.27 2.87
N ARG A 121 -6.50 -13.91 1.61
CA ARG A 121 -7.85 -13.62 1.11
C ARG A 121 -8.63 -14.93 0.94
N ALA A 122 -9.25 -15.42 2.02
CA ALA A 122 -10.11 -16.60 1.97
C ALA A 122 -11.41 -16.31 1.19
N PRO A 123 -12.02 -17.34 0.57
CA PRO A 123 -13.23 -17.15 -0.21
C PRO A 123 -14.43 -16.78 0.68
N LEU A 124 -15.32 -15.93 0.15
CA LEU A 124 -16.43 -15.30 0.90
C LEU A 124 -17.34 -16.28 1.64
N TRP A 125 -17.50 -17.51 1.13
CA TRP A 125 -18.31 -18.56 1.76
C TRP A 125 -17.68 -19.15 3.04
N MET A 126 -16.37 -18.97 3.23
CA MET A 126 -15.65 -19.38 4.44
C MET A 126 -15.62 -18.26 5.50
N LEU A 127 -15.85 -17.00 5.09
CA LEU A 127 -15.89 -15.83 5.96
C LEU A 127 -17.30 -15.62 6.56
N ASN A 128 -17.70 -16.54 7.43
CA ASN A 128 -19.05 -16.49 8.01
C ASN A 128 -19.16 -15.72 9.33
N ARG A 129 -18.04 -15.23 9.90
CA ARG A 129 -18.05 -14.42 11.14
C ARG A 129 -17.95 -12.92 10.82
N ARG A 130 -18.70 -12.11 11.55
CA ARG A 130 -18.63 -10.63 11.46
C ARG A 130 -17.42 -10.14 12.28
N PRO A 131 -16.72 -9.07 11.84
CA PRO A 131 -15.62 -8.49 12.61
C PRO A 131 -16.07 -8.10 14.02
N SER A 132 -15.33 -8.53 15.05
CA SER A 132 -15.69 -8.35 16.46
C SER A 132 -15.82 -6.90 16.92
N LEU A 133 -15.24 -5.95 16.19
CA LEU A 133 -15.33 -4.51 16.47
C LEU A 133 -16.67 -3.88 16.04
N VAL A 134 -17.41 -4.54 15.15
CA VAL A 134 -18.70 -4.06 14.59
C VAL A 134 -19.84 -5.03 14.91
N ALA A 135 -19.53 -6.27 15.28
CA ALA A 135 -20.52 -7.29 15.59
C ALA A 135 -21.19 -7.02 16.95
N ASN A 136 -22.53 -6.95 16.94
CA ASN A 136 -23.32 -6.99 18.15
C ASN A 136 -23.28 -8.41 18.74
N ARG A 137 -23.23 -8.57 20.07
CA ARG A 137 -23.01 -9.89 20.74
C ARG A 137 -24.00 -10.97 20.30
N ASP A 138 -25.18 -10.55 19.85
CA ASP A 138 -26.29 -11.44 19.50
C ASP A 138 -26.28 -11.88 18.02
N ASN A 139 -25.42 -11.29 17.17
CA ASN A 139 -25.38 -11.56 15.72
C ASN A 139 -23.95 -11.66 15.17
N LEU A 140 -23.25 -12.72 15.59
CA LEU A 140 -21.86 -12.98 15.19
C LEU A 140 -21.73 -13.56 13.77
N LEU A 141 -22.81 -14.10 13.20
CA LEU A 141 -22.81 -14.72 11.88
C LEU A 141 -23.17 -13.70 10.78
N LYS A 142 -22.34 -13.64 9.73
CA LYS A 142 -22.57 -12.77 8.56
C LYS A 142 -23.57 -13.39 7.60
N GLN A 143 -23.57 -14.73 7.47
CA GLN A 143 -24.45 -15.48 6.57
C GLN A 143 -24.97 -16.76 7.26
N LYS A 144 -26.09 -17.31 6.76
CA LYS A 144 -26.59 -18.60 7.22
C LYS A 144 -25.59 -19.71 6.82
N PRO A 145 -25.31 -20.71 7.68
CA PRO A 145 -24.46 -21.84 7.31
C PRO A 145 -25.03 -22.54 6.04
N GLY A 146 -24.19 -22.79 5.04
CA GLY A 146 -24.61 -23.54 3.83
C GLY A 146 -24.49 -22.81 2.49
N ASN A 147 -24.01 -21.56 2.44
CA ASN A 147 -23.83 -20.76 1.20
C ASN A 147 -22.68 -21.23 0.28
N LYS A 148 -22.34 -22.52 0.27
CA LYS A 148 -21.40 -23.05 -0.73
C LYS A 148 -22.12 -23.06 -2.08
N PRO A 149 -21.49 -22.59 -3.18
CA PRO A 149 -22.06 -22.74 -4.51
C PRO A 149 -22.24 -24.24 -4.79
N GLN A 150 -23.48 -24.69 -4.85
CA GLN A 150 -23.84 -26.05 -5.23
C GLN A 150 -24.12 -26.07 -6.74
N PRO A 151 -23.73 -27.14 -7.45
CA PRO A 151 -24.14 -27.32 -8.84
C PRO A 151 -25.68 -27.31 -8.95
N PRO A 152 -26.25 -26.85 -10.08
CA PRO A 152 -27.70 -26.79 -10.26
C PRO A 152 -28.34 -28.16 -10.02
N ASP A 153 -29.33 -28.19 -9.14
CA ASP A 153 -30.05 -29.40 -8.76
C ASP A 153 -30.86 -29.92 -9.97
N VAL A 154 -30.33 -30.94 -10.65
CA VAL A 154 -30.87 -31.44 -11.93
C VAL A 154 -32.31 -31.95 -11.79
N ASN A 155 -32.70 -32.39 -10.58
CA ASN A 155 -34.03 -32.91 -10.28
C ASN A 155 -35.13 -31.83 -10.14
N LYS A 156 -34.79 -30.55 -10.00
CA LYS A 156 -35.79 -29.46 -9.89
C LYS A 156 -36.24 -28.87 -11.23
N ARG A 157 -35.72 -29.38 -12.35
CA ARG A 157 -36.13 -28.98 -13.71
C ARG A 157 -37.24 -29.86 -14.30
N GLN A 158 -37.67 -30.90 -13.58
CA GLN A 158 -38.64 -31.89 -14.06
C GLN A 158 -39.97 -31.88 -13.28
N GLN A 159 -40.24 -30.84 -12.50
CA GLN A 159 -41.56 -30.56 -11.91
C GLN A 159 -42.08 -29.22 -12.40
#